data_AF-A0AAD6WQA5-F1
#
_entry.id   AF-A0AAD6WQA5-F1
#
_cell.length_a   1.000
_cell.length_b   1.000
_cell.length_c   1.000
_cell.angle_alpha   90.00
_cell.angle_beta   90.00
_cell.angle_gamma   90.00
#
_symmetry.space_group_name_H-M   'P 1'
#
loop_
_entity.id
_entity.type
_entity.pdbx_description
1 polymer ?
#
loop_
_entity_poly.entity_id
_entity_poly.type
_entity_poly.pdbx_seq_one_letter_code
_entity_poly.pdbx_strand_id
1 'polypeptide(L)'
;MSISLKPSPSAPRDYTFIPAGASDKRSPCPALNALANHGYLPRRGTQITFTHLLHAIKSVYNLSLPLAFLLTLVGFLTCAKFSLRLRAHTPLSSPSSLSQRAQQLCRGHRWRISLSWTLNLADLSARGWTKIAHDGSLVHASGAPSHAPDPALLSNFLAAAAAESSPREETGLTLNALAAIHSTRAQHLNSFHEQIASGECALGWLVMRNPKTGVIDLETLKEWFGLERLPEGWWDMRPARPVGLVEARKTAGEVQRLAKDCRRCSASTAR
;
A
#
# COMPACT_ATOMS: atom_id res chain seq x y z
N MET A 1 -18.37 -3.12 -19.26
CA MET A 1 -18.64 -1.67 -19.05
C MET A 1 -17.55 -1.09 -18.17
N SER A 2 -16.54 -0.47 -18.78
CA SER A 2 -15.42 0.15 -18.09
C SER A 2 -15.80 1.58 -17.72
N ILE A 3 -16.05 1.84 -16.44
CA ILE A 3 -16.18 3.21 -15.95
C ILE A 3 -14.77 3.80 -15.99
N SER A 4 -14.51 4.61 -17.02
CA SER A 4 -13.30 5.42 -17.15
C SER A 4 -13.31 6.48 -16.06
N LEU A 5 -12.35 6.41 -15.13
CA LEU A 5 -12.09 7.49 -14.18
C LEU A 5 -11.21 8.56 -14.84
N LYS A 6 -11.68 9.13 -15.95
CA LYS A 6 -11.45 10.56 -16.12
C LYS A 6 -12.39 11.22 -15.10
N PRO A 7 -11.90 12.03 -14.15
CA PRO A 7 -12.73 12.54 -13.06
C PRO A 7 -13.99 13.23 -13.59
N SER A 8 -15.14 12.82 -13.04
CA SER A 8 -16.49 13.36 -13.31
C SER A 8 -16.65 14.74 -12.64
N PRO A 9 -17.39 15.70 -13.21
CA PRO A 9 -17.35 17.12 -12.83
C PRO A 9 -18.17 17.50 -11.58
N SER A 10 -18.51 16.56 -10.69
CA SER A 10 -19.13 16.90 -9.40
C SER A 10 -18.06 17.14 -8.33
N ALA A 11 -17.75 18.42 -8.08
CA ALA A 11 -16.72 18.96 -7.18
C ALA A 11 -15.35 18.27 -7.35
N PRO A 12 -14.33 18.92 -7.95
CA PRO A 12 -13.07 18.25 -8.26
C PRO A 12 -12.45 17.71 -6.97
N ARG A 13 -12.41 16.37 -6.83
CA ARG A 13 -11.56 15.75 -5.83
C ARG A 13 -10.13 16.09 -6.24
N ASP A 14 -9.53 16.98 -5.48
CA ASP A 14 -8.15 17.39 -5.71
C ASP A 14 -7.22 16.22 -5.37
N TYR A 15 -6.70 15.60 -6.43
CA TYR A 15 -5.74 14.51 -6.36
C TYR A 15 -4.27 14.99 -6.39
N THR A 16 -4.05 16.29 -6.17
CA THR A 16 -2.71 16.87 -6.07
C THR A 16 -1.93 16.21 -4.94
N PHE A 17 -0.64 15.98 -5.20
CA PHE A 17 0.28 15.46 -4.20
C PHE A 17 0.41 16.46 -3.05
N ILE A 18 0.18 15.99 -1.82
CA ILE A 18 0.46 16.71 -0.59
C ILE A 18 1.21 15.74 0.32
N PRO A 19 2.45 16.06 0.74
CA PRO A 19 3.20 15.20 1.64
C PRO A 19 2.46 15.03 2.98
N ALA A 20 2.68 13.90 3.64
CA ALA A 20 2.06 13.62 4.94
C ALA A 20 2.50 14.65 5.99
N GLY A 21 1.53 15.21 6.73
CA GLY A 21 1.83 16.01 7.92
C GLY A 21 2.17 15.15 9.13
N ALA A 22 2.72 15.76 10.19
CA ALA A 22 3.14 15.05 11.41
C ALA A 22 2.00 14.27 12.11
N SER A 23 0.75 14.70 11.95
CA SER A 23 -0.43 14.02 12.51
C SER A 23 -1.00 12.91 11.63
N ASP A 24 -0.59 12.84 10.36
CA ASP A 24 -1.14 11.89 9.40
C ASP A 24 -0.55 10.49 9.63
N LYS A 25 -1.37 9.47 9.43
CA LYS A 25 -0.96 8.08 9.57
C LYS A 25 -0.52 7.52 8.22
N ARG A 26 0.66 6.90 8.19
CA ARG A 26 1.21 6.21 7.03
C ARG A 26 1.51 4.77 7.37
N SER A 27 1.78 3.95 6.37
CA SER A 27 2.01 2.50 6.45
C SER A 27 3.46 2.19 6.06
N PRO A 28 3.95 0.94 6.21
CA PRO A 28 5.20 0.53 5.57
C PRO A 28 5.06 0.30 4.04
N CYS A 29 3.89 0.58 3.44
CA CYS A 29 3.63 0.33 2.04
C CYS A 29 3.66 1.65 1.24
N PRO A 30 4.65 1.85 0.35
CA PRO A 30 4.74 3.08 -0.45
C PRO A 30 3.50 3.29 -1.32
N ALA A 31 2.90 2.20 -1.81
CA ALA A 31 1.70 2.24 -2.63
C ALA A 31 0.52 2.91 -1.92
N LEU A 32 0.25 2.53 -0.66
CA LEU A 32 -0.88 3.06 0.09
C LEU A 32 -0.62 4.48 0.58
N ASN A 33 0.64 4.78 0.90
CA ASN A 33 1.05 6.11 1.32
C ASN A 33 0.91 7.11 0.18
N ALA A 34 1.30 6.73 -1.05
CA ALA A 34 1.05 7.53 -2.24
C ALA A 34 -0.44 7.78 -2.47
N LEU A 35 -1.29 6.77 -2.32
CA LEU A 35 -2.74 6.98 -2.43
C LEU A 35 -3.28 7.97 -1.39
N ALA A 36 -2.76 7.96 -0.17
CA ALA A 36 -3.14 8.93 0.86
C ALA A 36 -2.56 10.32 0.57
N ASN A 37 -1.30 10.43 0.15
CA ASN A 37 -0.64 11.69 -0.23
C ASN A 37 -1.30 12.35 -1.46
N HIS A 38 -1.97 11.57 -2.31
CA HIS A 38 -2.77 12.08 -3.41
C HIS A 38 -4.27 12.20 -3.08
N GLY A 39 -4.75 11.77 -1.92
CA GLY A 39 -6.19 11.85 -1.59
C GLY A 39 -7.09 10.81 -2.25
N TYR A 40 -6.53 9.77 -2.89
CA TYR A 40 -7.28 8.56 -3.30
C TYR A 40 -7.70 7.69 -2.11
N LEU A 41 -6.95 7.79 -1.02
CA LEU A 41 -7.36 7.39 0.32
C LEU A 41 -7.50 8.66 1.19
N PRO A 42 -8.20 8.60 2.35
CA PRO A 42 -8.22 9.72 3.29
C PRO A 42 -6.80 10.18 3.59
N ARG A 43 -6.48 11.47 3.37
CA ARG A 43 -5.12 12.02 3.51
C ARG A 43 -4.52 11.80 4.91
N ARG A 44 -5.38 11.78 5.93
CA ARG A 44 -5.02 11.44 7.32
C ARG A 44 -4.62 9.98 7.53
N GLY A 45 -4.89 9.09 6.58
CA GLY A 45 -4.60 7.66 6.64
C GLY A 45 -5.40 6.89 7.71
N THR A 46 -6.59 7.37 8.06
CA THR A 46 -7.44 6.77 9.10
C THR A 46 -8.84 6.44 8.60
N GLN A 47 -9.52 5.51 9.29
CA GLN A 47 -10.89 5.08 9.02
C GLN A 47 -11.14 4.65 7.56
N ILE A 48 -10.18 3.93 6.96
CA ILE A 48 -10.28 3.41 5.60
C ILE A 48 -11.23 2.22 5.61
N THR A 49 -12.27 2.25 4.78
CA THR A 49 -13.20 1.12 4.61
C THR A 49 -12.68 0.13 3.57
N PHE A 50 -13.15 -1.12 3.66
CA PHE A 50 -12.75 -2.19 2.74
C PHE A 50 -12.98 -1.81 1.27
N THR A 51 -14.17 -1.29 0.97
CA THR A 51 -14.57 -0.88 -0.39
C THR A 51 -13.74 0.28 -0.91
N HIS A 52 -13.39 1.24 -0.05
CA HIS A 52 -12.56 2.38 -0.44
C HIS A 52 -11.14 1.94 -0.78
N LEU A 53 -10.53 1.08 0.06
CA LEU A 53 -9.20 0.53 -0.22
C LEU A 53 -9.19 -0.32 -1.50
N LEU A 54 -10.12 -1.26 -1.61
CA LEU A 54 -10.28 -2.13 -2.78
C LEU A 54 -10.41 -1.31 -4.06
N HIS A 55 -11.30 -0.31 -4.06
CA HIS A 55 -11.51 0.54 -5.22
C HIS A 55 -10.27 1.39 -5.54
N ALA A 56 -9.60 1.97 -4.54
CA ALA A 56 -8.43 2.82 -4.75
C ALA A 56 -7.25 2.04 -5.38
N ILE A 57 -6.85 0.90 -4.81
CA ILE A 57 -5.72 0.13 -5.36
C ILE A 57 -6.05 -0.47 -6.73
N LYS A 58 -7.30 -0.91 -6.93
CA LYS A 58 -7.75 -1.44 -8.22
C LYS A 58 -7.75 -0.36 -9.30
N SER A 59 -8.26 0.83 -8.98
CA SER A 59 -8.42 1.92 -9.96
C SER A 59 -7.12 2.61 -10.28
N VAL A 60 -6.28 2.93 -9.29
CA VAL A 60 -5.06 3.73 -9.49
C VAL A 60 -3.92 2.88 -10.04
N TYR A 61 -3.66 1.71 -9.44
CA TYR A 61 -2.58 0.80 -9.86
C TYR A 61 -3.00 -0.20 -10.95
N ASN A 62 -4.24 -0.09 -11.45
CA ASN A 62 -4.83 -1.01 -12.42
C ASN A 62 -4.69 -2.49 -12.00
N LEU A 63 -5.01 -2.82 -10.76
CA LEU A 63 -5.02 -4.22 -10.32
C LEU A 63 -6.29 -4.93 -10.82
N SER A 64 -6.18 -6.22 -11.13
CA SER A 64 -7.35 -7.06 -11.34
C SER A 64 -8.20 -7.15 -10.06
N LEU A 65 -9.52 -7.32 -10.21
CA LEU A 65 -10.42 -7.44 -9.05
C LEU A 65 -10.03 -8.58 -8.09
N PRO A 66 -9.69 -9.80 -8.56
CA PRO A 66 -9.28 -10.88 -7.66
C PRO A 66 -8.01 -10.54 -6.85
N LEU A 67 -7.01 -9.95 -7.50
CA LEU A 67 -5.78 -9.54 -6.82
C LEU A 67 -6.05 -8.42 -5.81
N ALA A 68 -6.77 -7.38 -6.22
CA ALA A 68 -7.10 -6.26 -5.33
C ALA A 68 -7.95 -6.71 -4.13
N PHE A 69 -8.91 -7.61 -4.34
CA PHE A 69 -9.72 -8.20 -3.27
C PHE A 69 -8.86 -8.99 -2.29
N LEU A 70 -7.98 -9.86 -2.79
CA LEU A 70 -7.07 -10.64 -1.95
C LEU A 70 -6.19 -9.74 -1.08
N LEU A 71 -5.53 -8.75 -1.68
CA LEU A 71 -4.65 -7.81 -0.95
C LEU A 71 -5.43 -7.02 0.11
N THR A 72 -6.61 -6.51 -0.25
CA THR A 72 -7.49 -5.78 0.68
C THR A 72 -7.94 -6.70 1.82
N LEU A 73 -8.36 -7.92 1.52
CA LEU A 73 -8.82 -8.89 2.51
C LEU A 73 -7.72 -9.27 3.49
N VAL A 74 -6.52 -9.58 3.01
CA VAL A 74 -5.38 -9.87 3.89
C VAL A 74 -5.10 -8.68 4.80
N GLY A 75 -4.96 -7.46 4.26
CA GLY A 75 -4.75 -6.25 5.06
C GLY A 75 -5.82 -6.02 6.14
N PHE A 76 -7.08 -6.26 5.80
CA PHE A 76 -8.18 -6.10 6.74
C PHE A 76 -8.23 -7.20 7.82
N LEU A 77 -8.05 -8.47 7.45
CA LEU A 77 -8.02 -9.57 8.41
C LEU A 77 -6.85 -9.46 9.40
N THR A 78 -5.70 -8.95 8.95
CA THR A 78 -4.51 -8.85 9.80
C THR A 78 -4.47 -7.57 10.63
N CYS A 79 -5.01 -6.45 10.12
CA CYS A 79 -4.73 -5.12 10.68
C CYS A 79 -5.96 -4.21 10.92
N ALA A 80 -7.15 -4.52 10.36
CA ALA A 80 -8.31 -3.66 10.56
C ALA A 80 -8.93 -3.86 11.96
N LYS A 81 -9.54 -2.79 12.48
CA LYS A 81 -10.21 -2.78 13.79
C LYS A 81 -11.72 -2.79 13.60
N PHE A 82 -12.39 -3.63 14.39
CA PHE A 82 -13.83 -3.60 14.52
C PHE A 82 -14.22 -2.60 15.61
N SER A 83 -15.26 -1.80 15.38
CA SER A 83 -15.77 -0.87 16.38
C SER A 83 -17.29 -0.86 16.36
N LEU A 84 -17.88 -0.91 17.55
CA LEU A 84 -19.29 -0.73 17.82
C LEU A 84 -19.46 0.64 18.46
N ARG A 85 -20.18 1.56 17.80
CA ARG A 85 -20.54 2.86 18.37
C ARG A 85 -22.04 2.91 18.63
N LEU A 86 -22.39 3.19 19.88
CA LEU A 86 -23.75 3.48 20.33
C LEU A 86 -23.87 4.99 20.49
N ARG A 87 -24.67 5.66 19.67
CA ARG A 87 -25.01 7.07 19.87
C ARG A 87 -26.44 7.20 20.36
N ALA A 88 -26.60 7.84 21.52
CA ALA A 88 -27.89 8.37 21.92
C ALA A 88 -28.28 9.48 20.94
N HIS A 89 -29.52 9.49 20.47
CA HIS A 89 -30.04 10.62 19.73
C HIS A 89 -30.03 11.87 20.63
N THR A 90 -29.24 12.90 20.28
CA THR A 90 -29.40 14.22 20.89
C THR A 90 -30.74 14.80 20.45
N PRO A 91 -31.63 15.19 21.37
CA PRO A 91 -32.87 15.89 21.00
C PRO A 91 -32.51 17.21 20.31
N LEU A 92 -33.15 17.49 19.17
CA LEU A 92 -32.77 18.56 18.24
C LEU A 92 -32.99 19.99 18.77
N SER A 93 -33.56 20.16 19.97
CA SER A 93 -33.90 21.49 20.49
C SER A 93 -34.25 21.44 21.98
N SER A 94 -33.84 22.48 22.71
CA SER A 94 -34.33 22.76 24.06
C SER A 94 -35.85 22.91 24.02
N PRO A 95 -36.63 22.10 24.75
CA PRO A 95 -38.08 22.18 24.70
C PRO A 95 -38.55 23.51 25.30
N SER A 96 -39.38 24.24 24.56
CA SER A 96 -39.92 25.54 24.99
C SER A 96 -41.22 25.42 25.79
N SER A 97 -41.81 24.22 25.87
CA SER A 97 -43.03 23.96 26.62
C SER A 97 -42.99 22.67 27.46
N LEU A 98 -43.84 22.62 28.49
CA LEU A 98 -44.04 21.43 29.33
C LEU A 98 -44.57 20.23 28.52
N SER A 99 -45.41 20.47 27.51
CA SER A 99 -45.93 19.42 26.63
C SER A 99 -44.84 18.82 25.72
N GLN A 100 -43.89 19.62 25.25
CA GLN A 100 -42.74 19.13 24.47
C GLN A 100 -41.76 18.32 25.34
N ARG A 101 -41.53 18.74 26.60
CA ARG A 101 -40.75 17.95 27.58
C ARG A 101 -41.38 16.58 27.82
N ALA A 102 -42.70 16.54 28.05
CA ALA A 102 -43.44 15.30 28.23
C ALA A 102 -43.38 14.41 26.97
N GLN A 103 -43.55 14.96 25.77
CA GLN A 103 -43.41 14.20 24.51
C GLN A 103 -41.99 13.69 24.26
N GLN A 104 -40.95 14.43 24.64
CA GLN A 104 -39.55 13.97 24.58
C GLN A 104 -39.28 12.84 25.59
N LEU A 105 -39.87 12.89 26.79
CA LEU A 105 -39.81 11.81 27.78
C LEU A 105 -40.54 10.54 27.30
N CYS A 106 -41.66 10.67 26.60
CA CYS A 106 -42.44 9.55 26.06
C CYS A 106 -41.85 8.93 24.79
N ARG A 107 -41.04 9.67 24.01
CA ARG A 107 -40.30 9.13 22.87
C ARG A 107 -38.99 8.54 23.38
N GLY A 108 -39.06 7.27 23.77
CA GLY A 108 -37.95 6.49 24.32
C GLY A 108 -36.60 6.75 23.65
N HIS A 109 -35.52 6.64 24.43
CA HIS A 109 -34.15 6.89 24.00
C HIS A 109 -33.84 6.03 22.77
N ARG A 110 -33.93 6.60 21.56
CA ARG A 110 -33.52 5.91 20.34
C ARG A 110 -31.99 5.89 20.35
N TRP A 111 -31.44 4.68 20.38
CA TRP A 111 -30.02 4.44 20.20
C TRP A 111 -29.77 4.14 18.72
N ARG A 112 -28.77 4.79 18.11
CA ARG A 112 -28.23 4.35 16.81
C ARG A 112 -27.01 3.48 17.06
N ILE A 113 -27.11 2.22 16.64
CA ILE A 113 -26.01 1.26 16.59
C ILE A 113 -25.28 1.45 15.27
N SER A 114 -23.97 1.66 15.31
CA SER A 114 -23.11 1.71 14.14
C SER A 114 -21.96 0.72 14.30
N LEU A 115 -21.89 -0.27 13.43
CA LEU A 115 -20.74 -1.16 13.28
C LEU A 115 -19.80 -0.60 12.22
N SER A 116 -18.50 -0.62 12.50
CA SER A 116 -17.49 -0.24 11.52
C SER A 116 -16.31 -1.18 11.56
N TRP A 117 -15.87 -1.65 10.39
CA TRP A 117 -14.62 -2.36 10.20
C TRP A 117 -13.72 -1.50 9.33
N THR A 118 -12.70 -0.92 9.95
CA THR A 118 -11.85 0.07 9.30
C THR A 118 -10.38 -0.16 9.57
N LEU A 119 -9.56 0.18 8.59
CA LEU A 119 -8.12 0.13 8.65
C LEU A 119 -7.57 1.56 8.82
N ASN A 120 -6.58 1.74 9.70
CA ASN A 120 -5.68 2.90 9.62
C ASN A 120 -4.37 2.44 9.00
N LEU A 121 -3.74 3.28 8.18
CA LEU A 121 -2.48 2.95 7.52
C LEU A 121 -1.38 2.57 8.52
N ALA A 122 -1.34 3.22 9.67
CA ALA A 122 -0.37 2.90 10.71
C ALA A 122 -0.55 1.50 11.31
N ASP A 123 -1.75 0.92 11.28
CA ASP A 123 -1.98 -0.42 11.83
C ASP A 123 -1.31 -1.52 10.97
N LEU A 124 -0.89 -1.21 9.73
CA LEU A 124 -0.16 -2.12 8.85
C LEU A 124 1.32 -2.30 9.24
N SER A 125 1.89 -1.42 10.07
CA SER A 125 3.28 -1.56 10.54
C SER A 125 3.43 -2.51 11.74
N ALA A 126 2.31 -2.96 12.31
CA ALA A 126 2.30 -3.86 13.46
C ALA A 126 3.06 -5.15 13.14
N ARG A 127 3.90 -5.60 14.07
CA ARG A 127 4.73 -6.81 13.94
C ARG A 127 4.03 -8.03 14.54
N GLY A 128 4.36 -9.20 14.02
CA GLY A 128 3.87 -10.48 14.53
C GLY A 128 3.70 -11.52 13.42
N TRP A 129 3.53 -12.78 13.82
CA TRP A 129 3.43 -13.91 12.89
C TRP A 129 2.20 -13.86 11.96
N THR A 130 1.10 -13.22 12.39
CA THR A 130 -0.10 -12.99 11.56
C THR A 130 -0.12 -11.62 10.88
N LYS A 131 0.93 -10.81 11.05
CA LYS A 131 0.98 -9.45 10.51
C LYS A 131 1.76 -9.40 9.22
N ILE A 132 1.41 -8.43 8.37
CA ILE A 132 2.03 -8.25 7.05
C ILE A 132 3.45 -7.70 7.20
N ALA A 133 3.66 -6.71 8.07
CA ALA A 133 4.98 -6.11 8.27
C ALA A 133 6.00 -7.15 8.79
N HIS A 134 7.08 -7.32 8.03
CA HIS A 134 8.14 -8.29 8.28
C HIS A 134 9.53 -7.64 8.17
N ASP A 135 10.55 -8.27 8.71
CA ASP A 135 11.92 -7.75 8.65
C ASP A 135 12.51 -7.91 7.24
N GLY A 136 13.60 -7.19 6.94
CA GLY A 136 14.23 -7.30 5.63
C GLY A 136 13.43 -6.67 4.48
N SER A 137 12.49 -5.76 4.77
CA SER A 137 11.83 -4.91 3.76
C SER A 137 12.86 -4.06 3.02
N LEU A 138 12.60 -3.71 1.76
CA LEU A 138 13.56 -3.05 0.85
C LEU A 138 14.15 -1.74 1.42
N VAL A 139 13.30 -0.87 1.96
CA VAL A 139 13.69 0.48 2.42
C VAL A 139 13.28 0.78 3.86
N HIS A 140 12.87 -0.23 4.64
CA HIS A 140 12.56 -0.04 6.06
C HIS A 140 13.53 -0.84 6.93
N ALA A 141 13.90 -0.27 8.08
CA ALA A 141 14.72 -0.94 9.07
C ALA A 141 14.00 -2.16 9.67
N SER A 142 14.77 -3.21 9.99
CA SER A 142 14.28 -4.39 10.71
C SER A 142 14.10 -4.10 12.20
N GLY A 143 13.29 -4.90 12.88
CA GLY A 143 13.16 -4.90 14.34
C GLY A 143 12.18 -3.88 14.92
N ALA A 144 11.76 -2.85 14.17
CA ALA A 144 10.80 -1.86 14.62
C ALA A 144 9.70 -1.60 13.58
N PRO A 145 8.47 -1.24 13.99
CA PRO A 145 7.46 -0.68 13.09
C PRO A 145 7.98 0.58 12.40
N SER A 146 7.75 0.69 11.09
CA SER A 146 8.13 1.87 10.30
C SER A 146 6.99 2.30 9.38
N HIS A 147 6.97 3.59 9.08
CA HIS A 147 5.93 4.28 8.31
C HIS A 147 6.48 5.19 7.22
N ALA A 148 7.81 5.22 7.08
CA ALA A 148 8.55 6.03 6.12
C ALA A 148 9.85 5.29 5.76
N PRO A 149 10.39 5.49 4.54
CA PRO A 149 11.64 4.88 4.15
C PRO A 149 12.80 5.36 5.03
N ASP A 150 13.71 4.46 5.38
CA ASP A 150 14.99 4.82 5.99
C ASP A 150 15.90 5.48 4.93
N PRO A 151 16.44 6.68 5.18
CA PRO A 151 17.22 7.42 4.19
C PRO A 151 18.46 6.67 3.68
N ALA A 152 19.17 5.95 4.56
CA ALA A 152 20.38 5.22 4.17
C ALA A 152 20.02 3.98 3.33
N LEU A 153 18.97 3.25 3.72
CA LEU A 153 18.47 2.11 2.96
C LEU A 153 17.93 2.53 1.59
N LEU A 154 17.19 3.64 1.53
CA LEU A 154 16.70 4.19 0.27
C LEU A 154 17.86 4.62 -0.64
N SER A 155 18.88 5.30 -0.10
CA SER A 155 20.06 5.68 -0.87
C SER A 155 20.79 4.45 -1.44
N ASN A 156 20.99 3.41 -0.63
CA ASN A 156 21.62 2.17 -1.07
C ASN A 156 20.77 1.44 -2.13
N PHE A 157 19.45 1.44 -1.96
CA PHE A 157 18.52 0.86 -2.92
C PHE A 157 18.58 1.56 -4.28
N LEU A 158 18.61 2.90 -4.29
CA LEU A 158 18.72 3.69 -5.51
C LEU A 158 20.10 3.54 -6.18
N ALA A 159 21.18 3.47 -5.38
CA ALA A 159 22.52 3.24 -5.90
C ALA A 159 22.65 1.86 -6.55
N ALA A 160 22.08 0.82 -5.93
CA ALA A 160 22.04 -0.52 -6.51
C ALA A 160 21.22 -0.57 -7.81
N ALA A 161 20.09 0.16 -7.87
CA ALA A 161 19.29 0.27 -9.10
C ALA A 161 20.03 1.02 -10.22
N ALA A 162 20.90 1.99 -9.89
CA ALA A 162 21.66 2.77 -10.85
C ALA A 162 22.90 2.05 -11.39
N ALA A 163 23.45 1.10 -10.63
CA ALA A 163 24.62 0.32 -11.04
C ALA A 163 24.30 -0.77 -12.07
N GLU A 164 23.01 -1.06 -12.28
CA GLU A 164 22.53 -2.13 -13.14
C GLU A 164 21.99 -1.56 -14.47
N SER A 165 22.33 -2.24 -15.57
CA SER A 165 21.78 -1.94 -16.89
C SER A 165 20.97 -3.14 -17.38
N SER A 166 19.78 -2.87 -17.91
CA SER A 166 18.97 -3.85 -18.62
C SER A 166 19.77 -4.48 -19.78
N PRO A 167 19.42 -5.68 -20.26
CA PRO A 167 19.94 -6.20 -21.53
C PRO A 167 19.75 -5.25 -22.74
N ARG A 168 18.89 -4.24 -22.60
CA ARG A 168 18.67 -3.16 -23.58
C ARG A 168 19.45 -1.87 -23.26
N GLU A 169 20.43 -1.94 -22.38
CA GLU A 169 21.27 -0.82 -21.90
C GLU A 169 20.49 0.31 -21.19
N GLU A 170 19.28 0.00 -20.72
CA GLU A 170 18.48 0.95 -19.95
C GLU A 170 18.83 0.90 -18.47
N THR A 171 19.14 2.06 -17.89
CA THR A 171 19.46 2.22 -16.48
C THR A 171 18.21 2.22 -15.61
N GLY A 172 18.15 1.34 -14.62
CA GLY A 172 17.03 1.28 -13.68
C GLY A 172 16.92 -0.07 -12.99
N LEU A 173 15.89 -0.22 -12.16
CA LEU A 173 15.72 -1.45 -11.39
C LEU A 173 15.11 -2.57 -12.25
N THR A 174 15.96 -3.53 -12.62
CA THR A 174 15.55 -4.80 -13.23
C THR A 174 14.98 -5.75 -12.18
N LEU A 175 14.26 -6.79 -12.62
CA LEU A 175 13.77 -7.84 -11.72
C LEU A 175 14.93 -8.61 -11.05
N ASN A 176 16.04 -8.83 -11.78
CA ASN A 176 17.23 -9.48 -11.26
C ASN A 176 17.90 -8.65 -10.16
N ALA A 177 18.08 -7.35 -10.40
CA ALA A 177 18.64 -6.43 -9.41
C ALA A 177 17.76 -6.36 -8.16
N LEU A 178 16.44 -6.27 -8.33
CA LEU A 178 15.49 -6.31 -7.22
C LEU A 178 15.58 -7.62 -6.43
N ALA A 179 15.69 -8.77 -7.11
CA ALA A 179 15.85 -10.06 -6.46
C ALA A 179 17.19 -10.17 -5.70
N ALA A 180 18.27 -9.60 -6.25
CA ALA A 180 19.57 -9.55 -5.59
C ALA A 180 19.51 -8.71 -4.29
N ILE A 181 18.93 -7.51 -4.34
CA ILE A 181 18.70 -6.67 -3.15
C ILE A 181 17.79 -7.38 -2.15
N HIS A 182 16.72 -8.01 -2.62
CA HIS A 182 15.82 -8.79 -1.77
C HIS A 182 16.58 -9.95 -1.09
N SER A 183 17.47 -10.63 -1.80
CA SER A 183 18.24 -11.76 -1.28
C SER A 183 19.17 -11.40 -0.12
N THR A 184 19.72 -10.18 -0.14
CA THR A 184 20.61 -9.70 0.93
C THR A 184 19.82 -9.22 2.14
N ARG A 185 18.65 -8.61 1.92
CA ARG A 185 17.82 -8.02 3.00
C ARG A 185 16.89 -9.00 3.69
N ALA A 186 16.16 -9.81 2.93
CA ALA A 186 15.15 -10.73 3.45
C ALA A 186 15.79 -12.04 3.91
N GLN A 187 16.53 -11.98 5.02
CA GLN A 187 17.14 -13.13 5.67
C GLN A 187 16.30 -13.59 6.86
N HIS A 188 16.28 -14.90 7.14
CA HIS A 188 15.64 -15.50 8.31
C HIS A 188 14.12 -15.25 8.44
N LEU A 189 13.40 -15.10 7.33
CA LEU A 189 11.94 -15.02 7.33
C LEU A 189 11.31 -16.42 7.43
N ASN A 190 10.17 -16.50 8.12
CA ASN A 190 9.31 -17.68 8.02
C ASN A 190 8.64 -17.74 6.63
N SER A 191 8.07 -18.90 6.27
CA SER A 191 7.49 -19.12 4.93
C SER A 191 6.35 -18.16 4.57
N PHE A 192 5.62 -17.64 5.56
CA PHE A 192 4.56 -16.66 5.31
C PHE A 192 5.16 -15.30 4.94
N HIS A 193 6.13 -14.82 5.72
CA HIS A 193 6.82 -13.55 5.44
C HIS A 193 7.70 -13.61 4.20
N GLU A 194 8.28 -14.77 3.86
CA GLU A 194 9.00 -14.94 2.59
C GLU A 194 8.07 -14.77 1.38
N GLN A 195 6.83 -15.28 1.46
CA GLN A 195 5.82 -15.07 0.43
C GLN A 195 5.38 -13.61 0.34
N ILE A 196 5.18 -12.92 1.47
CA ILE A 196 4.86 -11.50 1.49
C ILE A 196 5.99 -10.69 0.85
N ALA A 197 7.23 -10.87 1.30
CA ALA A 197 8.37 -10.10 0.84
C ALA A 197 8.61 -10.27 -0.68
N SER A 198 8.47 -11.49 -1.18
CA SER A 198 8.58 -11.78 -2.61
C SER A 198 7.40 -11.20 -3.41
N GLY A 199 6.19 -11.24 -2.83
CA GLY A 199 4.99 -10.66 -3.40
C GLY A 199 5.05 -9.13 -3.49
N GLU A 200 5.61 -8.46 -2.48
CA GLU A 200 5.86 -7.02 -2.48
C GLU A 200 6.85 -6.61 -3.57
N CYS A 201 7.96 -7.35 -3.72
CA CYS A 201 8.93 -7.14 -4.79
C CYS A 201 8.27 -7.31 -6.17
N ALA A 202 7.56 -8.41 -6.37
CA ALA A 202 6.87 -8.69 -7.63
C ALA A 202 5.82 -7.63 -7.95
N LEU A 203 4.96 -7.26 -6.99
CA LEU A 203 3.91 -6.29 -7.23
C LEU A 203 4.47 -4.89 -7.47
N GLY A 204 5.48 -4.47 -6.70
CA GLY A 204 6.16 -3.19 -6.92
C GLY A 204 6.75 -3.10 -8.33
N TRP A 205 7.45 -4.14 -8.77
CA TRP A 205 8.00 -4.20 -10.13
C TRP A 205 6.93 -4.29 -11.21
N LEU A 206 5.88 -5.10 -11.03
CA LEU A 206 4.79 -5.23 -12.00
C LEU A 206 4.03 -3.92 -12.21
N VAL A 207 3.85 -3.15 -11.14
CA VAL A 207 3.08 -1.90 -11.16
C VAL A 207 3.93 -0.74 -11.67
N MET A 208 5.20 -0.66 -11.29
CA MET A 208 6.02 0.53 -11.52
C MET A 208 6.97 0.42 -12.71
N ARG A 209 7.19 -0.78 -13.26
CA ARG A 209 8.08 -0.89 -14.43
C ARG A 209 7.49 -0.13 -15.62
N ASN A 210 8.37 0.46 -16.41
CA ASN A 210 8.03 0.97 -17.70
C ASN A 210 7.71 -0.21 -18.64
N PRO A 211 6.52 -0.25 -19.29
CA PRO A 211 6.07 -1.40 -20.06
C PRO A 211 6.89 -1.63 -21.34
N LYS A 212 7.60 -0.62 -21.85
CA LYS A 212 8.42 -0.76 -23.05
C LYS A 212 9.78 -1.39 -22.74
N THR A 213 10.32 -1.05 -21.58
CA THR A 213 11.73 -1.25 -21.22
C THR A 213 11.91 -2.41 -20.26
N GLY A 214 10.90 -2.65 -19.41
CA GLY A 214 10.92 -3.67 -18.37
C GLY A 214 11.72 -3.28 -17.13
N VAL A 215 12.17 -2.03 -17.00
CA VAL A 215 12.84 -1.52 -15.79
C VAL A 215 11.97 -0.52 -15.06
N ILE A 216 12.21 -0.34 -13.77
CA ILE A 216 11.66 0.80 -13.03
C ILE A 216 12.71 1.92 -13.08
N ASP A 217 12.34 3.03 -13.71
CA ASP A 217 13.25 4.16 -13.91
C ASP A 217 13.67 4.78 -12.56
N LEU A 218 14.89 5.31 -12.46
CA LEU A 218 15.42 5.85 -11.21
C LEU A 218 14.56 6.98 -10.63
N GLU A 219 13.98 7.81 -11.49
CA GLU A 219 13.05 8.86 -11.07
C GLU A 219 11.76 8.28 -10.49
N THR A 220 11.18 7.27 -11.15
CA THR A 220 10.02 6.52 -10.64
C THR A 220 10.29 5.91 -9.27
N LEU A 221 11.50 5.35 -9.05
CA LEU A 221 11.89 4.83 -7.74
C LEU A 221 11.99 5.93 -6.68
N LYS A 222 12.60 7.07 -7.02
CA LYS A 222 12.73 8.23 -6.11
C LYS A 222 11.36 8.77 -5.71
N GLU A 223 10.46 8.96 -6.67
CA GLU A 223 9.12 9.46 -6.39
C GLU A 223 8.30 8.45 -5.59
N TRP A 224 8.28 7.18 -5.99
CA TRP A 224 7.38 6.21 -5.39
C TRP A 224 7.88 5.60 -4.07
N PHE A 225 9.14 5.19 -3.98
CA PHE A 225 9.72 4.66 -2.74
C PHE A 225 10.22 5.76 -1.80
N GLY A 226 10.70 6.88 -2.34
CA GLY A 226 11.29 7.95 -1.55
C GLY A 226 10.28 8.99 -1.08
N LEU A 227 9.53 9.56 -2.02
CA LEU A 227 8.56 10.62 -1.73
C LEU A 227 7.15 10.09 -1.46
N GLU A 228 6.92 8.80 -1.70
CA GLU A 228 5.60 8.18 -1.65
C GLU A 228 4.60 8.99 -2.48
N ARG A 229 5.00 9.26 -3.72
CA ARG A 229 4.30 10.05 -4.72
C ARG A 229 4.08 9.19 -5.96
N LEU A 230 2.92 9.32 -6.60
CA LEU A 230 2.71 8.73 -7.92
C LEU A 230 3.56 9.50 -8.93
N PRO A 231 4.33 8.82 -9.80
CA PRO A 231 5.20 9.53 -10.71
C PRO A 231 4.46 10.49 -11.63
N GLU A 232 5.17 11.49 -12.15
CA GLU A 232 4.57 12.41 -13.13
C GLU A 232 4.04 11.64 -14.36
N GLY A 233 2.84 12.02 -14.83
CA GLY A 233 2.19 11.28 -15.92
C GLY A 233 1.70 9.88 -15.54
N TRP A 234 1.54 9.56 -14.24
CA TRP A 234 1.15 8.22 -13.75
C TRP A 234 0.05 7.53 -14.57
N TRP A 235 -1.00 8.26 -14.94
CA TRP A 235 -2.15 7.69 -15.64
C TRP A 235 -1.83 7.17 -17.05
N ASP A 236 -0.80 7.71 -17.70
CA ASP A 236 -0.32 7.29 -19.01
C ASP A 236 0.73 6.19 -18.92
N MET A 237 1.51 6.13 -17.83
CA MET A 237 2.59 5.15 -17.63
C MET A 237 2.19 3.87 -16.90
N ARG A 238 1.13 3.91 -16.08
CA ARG A 238 0.68 2.76 -15.27
C ARG A 238 0.39 1.53 -16.16
N PRO A 239 0.31 0.31 -15.59
CA PRO A 239 0.06 -0.90 -16.36
C PRO A 239 -1.17 -0.76 -17.28
N ALA A 240 -0.99 -0.90 -18.58
CA ALA A 240 -2.08 -0.75 -19.56
C ALA A 240 -3.13 -1.87 -19.43
N ARG A 241 -2.68 -3.08 -19.07
CA ARG A 241 -3.55 -4.22 -18.73
C ARG A 241 -3.58 -4.42 -17.22
N PRO A 242 -4.71 -4.88 -16.67
CA PRO A 242 -4.78 -5.09 -15.23
C PRO A 242 -3.77 -6.13 -14.73
N VAL A 243 -3.01 -5.81 -13.69
CA VAL A 243 -2.08 -6.76 -13.07
C VAL A 243 -2.87 -7.89 -12.41
N GLY A 244 -2.65 -9.11 -12.90
CA GLY A 244 -3.39 -10.30 -12.53
C GLY A 244 -2.83 -11.03 -11.32
N LEU A 245 -3.67 -11.79 -10.60
CA LEU A 245 -3.21 -12.65 -9.50
C LEU A 245 -2.20 -13.72 -9.97
N VAL A 246 -2.43 -14.31 -11.15
CA VAL A 246 -1.55 -15.34 -11.72
C VAL A 246 -0.19 -14.75 -12.11
N GLU A 247 -0.18 -13.59 -12.77
CA GLU A 247 1.04 -12.87 -13.13
C GLU A 247 1.83 -12.48 -11.88
N ALA A 248 1.18 -11.87 -10.89
CA ALA A 248 1.79 -11.53 -9.60
C ALA A 248 2.41 -12.75 -8.92
N ARG A 249 1.71 -13.89 -8.89
CA ARG A 249 2.24 -15.12 -8.29
C ARG A 249 3.43 -15.68 -9.07
N LYS A 250 3.38 -15.67 -10.41
CA LYS A 250 4.49 -16.13 -11.25
C LYS A 250 5.74 -15.27 -11.04
N THR A 251 5.59 -13.95 -11.06
CA THR A 251 6.71 -13.01 -10.83
C THR A 251 7.26 -13.13 -9.41
N ALA A 252 6.42 -13.34 -8.40
CA ALA A 252 6.90 -13.59 -7.03
C ALA A 252 7.73 -14.89 -6.93
N GLY A 253 7.31 -15.95 -7.62
CA GLY A 253 8.10 -17.19 -7.72
C GLY A 253 9.44 -16.99 -8.44
N GLU A 254 9.48 -16.12 -9.45
CA GLU A 254 10.71 -15.75 -10.14
C GLU A 254 11.66 -14.96 -9.23
N VAL A 255 11.16 -13.98 -8.47
CA VAL A 255 11.95 -13.26 -7.45
C VAL A 255 12.54 -14.25 -6.43
N GLN A 256 11.75 -15.21 -5.94
CA GLN A 256 12.24 -16.23 -5.01
C GLN A 256 13.35 -17.08 -5.60
N ARG A 257 13.19 -17.52 -6.86
CA ARG A 257 14.19 -18.32 -7.56
C ARG A 257 15.50 -17.53 -7.70
N LEU A 258 15.43 -16.32 -8.25
CA LEU A 258 16.59 -15.46 -8.45
C LEU A 258 17.28 -15.12 -7.11
N ALA A 259 16.52 -14.81 -6.07
CA ALA A 259 17.08 -14.53 -4.75
C ALA A 259 17.78 -15.75 -4.13
N LYS A 260 17.28 -16.97 -4.36
CA LYS A 260 17.96 -18.21 -3.95
C LYS A 260 19.26 -18.43 -4.73
N ASP A 261 19.26 -18.15 -6.02
CA ASP A 261 20.44 -18.25 -6.87
C ASP A 261 21.52 -17.24 -6.42
N CYS A 262 21.15 -15.98 -6.14
CA CYS A 262 22.07 -14.98 -5.57
C CYS A 262 22.72 -15.44 -4.27
N ARG A 263 21.94 -15.98 -3.32
CA ARG A 263 22.48 -16.49 -2.04
C ARG A 263 23.46 -17.65 -2.23
N ARG A 264 23.20 -18.54 -3.19
CA ARG A 264 24.10 -19.65 -3.52
C ARG A 264 25.42 -19.14 -4.11
N CYS A 265 25.36 -18.19 -5.03
CA CYS A 265 26.56 -17.57 -5.60
C CYS A 265 27.42 -16.89 -4.53
N SER A 266 26.81 -16.10 -3.65
CA SER A 266 27.54 -15.48 -2.53
C SER A 266 28.17 -16.51 -1.59
N ALA A 267 27.49 -17.62 -1.31
CA ALA A 267 28.03 -18.70 -0.48
C ALA A 267 29.14 -19.51 -1.15
N SER A 268 29.19 -19.58 -2.49
CA SER A 268 30.30 -20.19 -3.22
C SER A 268 31.54 -19.29 -3.30
N THR A 269 31.37 -17.97 -3.40
CA THR A 269 32.48 -17.01 -3.45
C THR A 269 33.15 -16.80 -2.08
N ALA A 270 32.44 -17.10 -0.99
CA ALA A 270 32.97 -16.99 0.38
C ALA A 270 33.79 -18.23 0.84
N ARG A 271 33.94 -19.27 0.01
CA ARG A 271 34.78 -20.45 0.26
C ARG A 271 36.05 -20.38 -0.57
#